data_AF-A0AA97ARD2-F1
#
_entry.id   AF-A0AA97ARD2-F1
#
_cell.length_a   1.000
_cell.length_b   1.000
_cell.length_c   1.000
_cell.angle_alpha   90.00
_cell.angle_beta   90.00
_cell.angle_gamma   90.00
#
_symmetry.space_group_name_H-M   'P 1'
#
loop_
_entity.id
_entity.type
_entity.pdbx_description
1 polymer ?
#
loop_
_entity_poly.entity_id
_entity_poly.type
_entity_poly.pdbx_seq_one_letter_code
_entity_poly.pdbx_strand_id
1 'polypeptide(L)'
;MKRIAIATLTMLGFVFPLASKTLASPIDDPNNIDWASIRGYDSKDFNEYFNKKKAEGYRVVDLEVDEINGKANYAAIFQKNTDQRGWASLRDLSDEEFSKRWNEFKDKGFRLIDQEAYTLNGKRFYAGVWEENKGNLGWVSYRNVDGEEFGKRFKQYSDQGFRMIDTEAYSSGGKTLYSAIWIKNTDNVNWVAFRDMSESAYAEKFKSLSDQGYRSLDFESYVRNGEQQYAAIWVKNNGRAWASRRDMTANQYANWWKTYTDEGYRLVDFEAYNTPQGTRYAGIWRQNGEKLSWQPKNAVDNAISDYQKQFNIPGISVAIVQNGKLIYTRGFGYADIEQQKVAHSSTVFRTASVAKLITRALTLRLDDQNVLSIDKLTRTYVPILPQHHTHTVRQLLEHQSGIRHYRGSKRANCEVPNNPAWKDSSNTQYATSTQATELFRDDPLMFSPGAKTCYSTHAYTVVGAAIEGASKQSFTGIFDREITQGLGLSTLRPELISQANPERATLYRDKTSSAAKNVPSTRDNISWKIGGGGLETSSVDLARFGMRLLPGQSFLSQKSYDDLWRGRKTIQHSGAQNGANSYLRVHSEKGTVIAVLSNQSLELGENDPNQDEAGVGKLTDAISSIILKD
;
A
#
# COMPACT_ATOMS: atom_id res chain seq x y z
N MET A 1 28.37 7.34 -62.94
CA MET A 1 26.94 7.17 -62.61
C MET A 1 26.80 6.96 -61.12
N LYS A 2 25.94 7.75 -60.48
CA LYS A 2 25.70 7.86 -59.03
C LYS A 2 25.15 6.57 -58.41
N ARG A 3 25.64 6.15 -57.24
CA ARG A 3 24.90 5.53 -56.10
C ARG A 3 25.77 5.70 -54.83
N ILE A 4 25.68 6.83 -54.14
CA ILE A 4 24.95 7.04 -52.86
C ILE A 4 25.31 5.97 -51.81
N ALA A 5 26.25 6.33 -50.93
CA ALA A 5 26.48 5.66 -49.65
C ALA A 5 25.38 6.11 -48.67
N ILE A 6 24.62 5.16 -48.15
CA ILE A 6 23.63 5.38 -47.09
C ILE A 6 24.39 5.27 -45.76
N ALA A 7 24.67 6.41 -45.14
CA ALA A 7 25.12 6.46 -43.76
C ALA A 7 23.99 5.96 -42.85
N THR A 8 24.22 4.84 -42.17
CA THR A 8 23.28 4.30 -41.18
C THR A 8 23.44 5.14 -39.91
N LEU A 9 22.50 6.04 -39.67
CA LEU A 9 22.45 6.84 -38.45
C LEU A 9 21.91 5.95 -37.33
N THR A 10 22.79 5.34 -36.54
CA THR A 10 22.44 4.67 -35.29
C THR A 10 22.02 5.72 -34.28
N MET A 11 20.73 6.08 -34.25
CA MET A 11 20.16 6.77 -33.10
C MET A 11 20.18 5.80 -31.92
N LEU A 12 21.21 5.88 -31.07
CA LEU A 12 21.08 5.48 -29.68
C LEU A 12 20.05 6.41 -29.04
N GLY A 13 18.78 6.03 -29.13
CA GLY A 13 17.75 6.58 -28.27
C GLY A 13 18.02 6.12 -26.85
N PHE A 14 18.75 6.93 -26.09
CA PHE A 14 18.65 6.88 -24.63
C PHE A 14 17.22 7.24 -24.28
N VAL A 15 16.38 6.22 -24.13
CA VAL A 15 15.13 6.35 -23.38
C VAL A 15 15.57 6.62 -21.95
N PHE A 16 15.68 7.89 -21.60
CA PHE A 16 15.67 8.26 -20.19
C PHE A 16 14.39 7.68 -19.61
N PRO A 17 14.45 6.84 -18.55
CA PRO A 17 13.25 6.54 -17.82
C PRO A 17 12.73 7.89 -17.35
N LEU A 18 11.51 8.23 -17.78
CA LEU A 18 10.72 9.26 -17.11
C LEU A 18 10.88 8.98 -15.63
N ALA A 19 11.48 9.91 -14.89
CA ALA A 19 11.65 9.80 -13.45
C ALA A 19 10.29 9.41 -12.90
N SER A 20 10.15 8.15 -12.49
CA SER A 20 8.89 7.69 -11.96
C SER A 20 8.62 8.54 -10.73
N LYS A 21 7.38 8.97 -10.54
CA LYS A 21 6.89 9.51 -9.26
C LYS A 21 6.94 8.40 -8.18
N THR A 22 8.08 7.73 -7.98
CA THR A 22 8.28 6.57 -7.09
C THR A 22 8.46 6.97 -5.63
N LEU A 23 8.57 8.26 -5.33
CA LEU A 23 8.87 8.74 -3.98
C LEU A 23 7.63 9.25 -3.23
N ALA A 24 6.68 9.82 -3.96
CA ALA A 24 5.41 10.31 -3.43
C ALA A 24 4.42 9.13 -3.30
N SER A 25 4.26 8.61 -2.10
CA SER A 25 3.19 7.65 -1.82
C SER A 25 2.65 7.91 -0.43
N PRO A 26 1.42 8.40 -0.29
CA PRO A 26 0.87 8.66 1.02
C PRO A 26 0.75 7.35 1.80
N ILE A 27 0.78 7.46 3.12
CA ILE A 27 0.31 6.41 4.02
C ILE A 27 -0.93 6.93 4.71
N ASP A 28 -2.00 6.14 4.67
CA ASP A 28 -3.27 6.39 5.34
C ASP A 28 -3.62 5.14 6.17
N ASP A 29 -3.51 5.19 7.50
CA ASP A 29 -3.92 4.09 8.39
C ASP A 29 -5.10 4.52 9.28
N PRO A 30 -6.36 4.33 8.81
CA PRO A 30 -7.56 4.74 9.55
C PRO A 30 -7.99 3.75 10.65
N ASN A 31 -7.20 2.71 10.92
CA ASN A 31 -7.60 1.62 11.82
C ASN A 31 -6.99 1.73 13.23
N ASN A 32 -6.19 2.77 13.52
CA ASN A 32 -5.49 3.01 14.80
C ASN A 32 -5.53 4.51 15.17
N ILE A 33 -4.53 5.10 15.86
CA ILE A 33 -4.45 6.57 15.97
C ILE A 33 -4.39 7.07 14.54
N ASP A 34 -5.51 7.58 14.03
CA ASP A 34 -5.68 8.00 12.65
C ASP A 34 -4.54 8.96 12.27
N TRP A 35 -3.62 8.46 11.46
CA TRP A 35 -2.45 9.20 11.02
C TRP A 35 -2.26 9.04 9.52
N ALA A 36 -1.58 10.00 8.95
CA ALA A 36 -1.13 9.93 7.58
C ALA A 36 0.23 10.60 7.44
N SER A 37 1.01 10.23 6.43
CA SER A 37 2.17 11.04 6.06
C SER A 37 2.45 11.04 4.56
N ILE A 38 3.15 12.06 4.11
CA ILE A 38 3.60 12.27 2.73
C ILE A 38 5.06 12.68 2.72
N ARG A 39 5.74 12.49 1.60
CA ARG A 39 7.11 12.97 1.36
C ARG A 39 7.38 13.19 -0.12
N GLY A 40 8.30 14.10 -0.43
CA GLY A 40 8.75 14.34 -1.80
C GLY A 40 7.64 14.88 -2.71
N TYR A 41 6.67 15.59 -2.12
CA TYR A 41 5.59 16.23 -2.87
C TYR A 41 6.09 17.58 -3.37
N ASP A 42 5.69 17.97 -4.57
CA ASP A 42 5.82 19.37 -4.99
C ASP A 42 4.73 20.23 -4.31
N SER A 43 4.81 21.55 -4.49
CA SER A 43 3.87 22.48 -3.85
C SER A 43 2.40 22.22 -4.24
N LYS A 44 2.14 21.78 -5.48
CA LYS A 44 0.78 21.52 -5.96
C LYS A 44 0.25 20.23 -5.31
N ASP A 45 0.99 19.14 -5.46
CA ASP A 45 0.61 17.83 -4.93
C ASP A 45 0.44 17.92 -3.39
N PHE A 46 1.31 18.68 -2.70
CA PHE A 46 1.22 18.90 -1.25
C PHE A 46 -0.07 19.63 -0.87
N ASN A 47 -0.40 20.72 -1.57
CA ASN A 47 -1.61 21.50 -1.30
C ASN A 47 -2.90 20.68 -1.50
N GLU A 48 -2.96 19.87 -2.56
CA GLU A 48 -4.10 18.99 -2.82
C GLU A 48 -4.29 17.99 -1.66
N TYR A 49 -3.20 17.34 -1.23
CA TYR A 49 -3.24 16.37 -0.14
C TYR A 49 -3.56 17.02 1.22
N PHE A 50 -2.91 18.14 1.52
CA PHE A 50 -3.15 18.92 2.75
C PHE A 50 -4.62 19.32 2.88
N ASN A 51 -5.21 19.88 1.81
CA ASN A 51 -6.61 20.30 1.82
C ASN A 51 -7.56 19.11 1.97
N LYS A 52 -7.27 17.99 1.29
CA LYS A 52 -8.02 16.74 1.46
C LYS A 52 -7.99 16.27 2.92
N LYS A 53 -6.79 16.14 3.52
CA LYS A 53 -6.65 15.67 4.90
C LYS A 53 -7.27 16.62 5.93
N LYS A 54 -7.14 17.92 5.71
CA LYS A 54 -7.82 18.94 6.51
C LYS A 54 -9.35 18.78 6.46
N ALA A 55 -9.92 18.58 5.27
CA ALA A 55 -11.36 18.32 5.10
C ALA A 55 -11.80 17.00 5.76
N GLU A 56 -10.91 16.01 5.79
CA GLU A 56 -11.10 14.75 6.53
C GLU A 56 -10.91 14.90 8.06
N GLY A 57 -10.63 16.11 8.57
CA GLY A 57 -10.49 16.38 10.01
C GLY A 57 -9.10 16.04 10.59
N TYR A 58 -8.07 15.96 9.75
CA TYR A 58 -6.69 15.84 10.19
C TYR A 58 -6.04 17.22 10.36
N ARG A 59 -4.99 17.25 11.19
CA ARG A 59 -4.07 18.37 11.37
C ARG A 59 -2.65 17.93 11.09
N VAL A 60 -1.82 18.85 10.61
CA VAL A 60 -0.37 18.63 10.54
C VAL A 60 0.19 18.66 11.96
N VAL A 61 1.14 17.78 12.24
CA VAL A 61 1.88 17.74 13.52
C VAL A 61 3.38 17.94 13.35
N ASP A 62 3.86 17.83 12.12
CA ASP A 62 5.27 17.86 11.72
C ASP A 62 5.30 18.09 10.19
N LEU A 63 6.19 18.95 9.72
CA LEU A 63 6.27 19.46 8.35
C LEU A 63 7.73 19.69 7.95
N GLU A 64 8.19 18.99 6.91
CA GLU A 64 9.48 19.28 6.29
C GLU A 64 9.37 20.04 4.98
N VAL A 65 10.31 20.95 4.75
CA VAL A 65 10.45 21.66 3.48
C VAL A 65 11.90 21.74 3.02
N ASP A 66 12.23 21.03 1.95
CA ASP A 66 13.60 20.95 1.42
C ASP A 66 13.74 21.52 0.01
N GLU A 67 14.95 21.97 -0.34
CA GLU A 67 15.35 22.15 -1.73
C GLU A 67 16.13 20.93 -2.22
N ILE A 68 15.48 20.08 -3.02
CA ILE A 68 16.12 18.93 -3.66
C ILE A 68 16.14 19.17 -5.17
N ASN A 69 17.34 19.22 -5.75
CA ASN A 69 17.56 19.47 -7.18
C ASN A 69 16.90 20.77 -7.69
N GLY A 70 16.99 21.86 -6.93
CA GLY A 70 16.45 23.16 -7.33
C GLY A 70 14.93 23.29 -7.19
N LYS A 71 14.27 22.38 -6.49
CA LYS A 71 12.82 22.36 -6.30
C LYS A 71 12.45 22.15 -4.84
N ALA A 72 11.44 22.88 -4.39
CA ALA A 72 10.80 22.66 -3.11
C ALA A 72 10.19 21.25 -3.06
N ASN A 73 10.55 20.49 -2.04
CA ASN A 73 10.00 19.18 -1.71
C ASN A 73 9.39 19.27 -0.32
N TYR A 74 8.15 18.81 -0.20
CA TYR A 74 7.41 18.87 1.04
C TYR A 74 7.19 17.45 1.58
N ALA A 75 7.38 17.28 2.88
CA ALA A 75 6.90 16.14 3.64
C ALA A 75 6.05 16.62 4.81
N ALA A 76 5.14 15.79 5.30
CA ALA A 76 4.36 16.15 6.48
C ALA A 76 3.77 14.91 7.13
N ILE A 77 3.61 14.98 8.44
CA ILE A 77 2.89 14.03 9.25
C ILE A 77 1.57 14.66 9.68
N PHE A 78 0.49 13.93 9.44
CA PHE A 78 -0.87 14.30 9.78
C PHE A 78 -1.40 13.38 10.88
N GLN A 79 -2.16 13.97 11.80
CA GLN A 79 -2.89 13.25 12.82
C GLN A 79 -4.34 13.71 12.85
N LYS A 80 -5.29 12.80 13.06
CA LYS A 80 -6.69 13.16 13.24
C LYS A 80 -6.87 14.07 14.43
N ASN A 81 -7.60 15.17 14.23
CA ASN A 81 -7.84 16.18 15.24
C ASN A 81 -9.02 15.77 16.16
N THR A 82 -8.83 14.71 16.94
CA THR A 82 -9.90 14.11 17.75
C THR A 82 -10.39 14.99 18.89
N ASP A 83 -9.55 15.88 19.41
CA ASP A 83 -9.91 16.84 20.47
C ASP A 83 -10.31 18.21 19.93
N GLN A 84 -10.43 18.33 18.61
CA GLN A 84 -10.90 19.53 17.91
C GLN A 84 -10.14 20.79 18.34
N ARG A 85 -8.82 20.68 18.60
CA ARG A 85 -8.00 21.85 18.92
C ARG A 85 -7.80 22.72 17.69
N GLY A 86 -7.75 24.04 17.88
CA GLY A 86 -7.31 24.96 16.83
C GLY A 86 -5.89 24.61 16.38
N TRP A 87 -5.59 24.78 15.09
CA TRP A 87 -4.24 24.58 14.57
C TRP A 87 -3.99 25.42 13.31
N ALA A 88 -2.72 25.65 13.01
CA ALA A 88 -2.26 26.28 11.78
C ALA A 88 -0.95 25.64 11.31
N SER A 89 -0.76 25.55 10.00
CA SER A 89 0.50 25.17 9.38
C SER A 89 0.76 26.19 8.27
N LEU A 90 1.84 26.97 8.43
CA LEU A 90 2.22 28.03 7.51
C LEU A 90 3.64 27.78 7.02
N ARG A 91 3.94 28.24 5.81
CA ARG A 91 5.22 28.05 5.14
C ARG A 91 5.49 29.17 4.16
N ASP A 92 6.67 29.15 3.57
CA ASP A 92 7.18 30.15 2.63
C ASP A 92 7.22 31.55 3.23
N LEU A 93 7.43 31.64 4.55
CA LEU A 93 7.47 32.90 5.30
C LEU A 93 8.89 33.47 5.32
N SER A 94 9.04 34.78 5.13
CA SER A 94 10.25 35.50 5.54
C SER A 94 10.39 35.52 7.07
N ASP A 95 11.57 35.92 7.56
CA ASP A 95 11.80 36.04 9.01
C ASP A 95 10.82 37.02 9.69
N GLU A 96 10.54 38.15 9.03
CA GLU A 96 9.60 39.17 9.51
C GLU A 96 8.16 38.63 9.55
N GLU A 97 7.75 37.94 8.50
CA GLU A 97 6.41 37.33 8.43
C GLU A 97 6.25 36.22 9.47
N PHE A 98 7.27 35.37 9.65
CA PHE A 98 7.25 34.34 10.69
C PHE A 98 7.17 34.97 12.08
N SER A 99 7.98 35.99 12.38
CA SER A 99 7.91 36.76 13.64
C SER A 99 6.49 37.29 13.90
N LYS A 100 5.85 37.86 12.88
CA LYS A 100 4.50 38.40 12.97
C LYS A 100 3.49 37.30 13.30
N ARG A 101 3.55 36.16 12.60
CA ARG A 101 2.65 35.02 12.84
C ARG A 101 2.88 34.38 14.20
N TRP A 102 4.12 34.29 14.64
CA TRP A 102 4.47 33.77 15.96
C TRP A 102 3.81 34.60 17.07
N ASN A 103 3.91 35.93 17.01
CA ASN A 103 3.26 36.82 17.98
C ASN A 103 1.73 36.70 17.90
N GLU A 104 1.17 36.74 16.68
CA GLU A 104 -0.28 36.61 16.47
C GLU A 104 -0.85 35.31 17.07
N PHE A 105 -0.20 34.18 16.82
CA PHE A 105 -0.64 32.89 17.34
C PHE A 105 -0.45 32.78 18.86
N LYS A 106 0.67 33.27 19.39
CA LYS A 106 0.90 33.33 20.84
C LYS A 106 -0.21 34.14 21.54
N ASP A 107 -0.57 35.31 21.02
CA ASP A 107 -1.61 36.18 21.58
C ASP A 107 -3.00 35.51 21.51
N LYS A 108 -3.22 34.63 20.54
CA LYS A 108 -4.43 33.79 20.40
C LYS A 108 -4.41 32.53 21.27
N GLY A 109 -3.38 32.31 22.09
CA GLY A 109 -3.25 31.13 22.95
C GLY A 109 -2.76 29.86 22.23
N PHE A 110 -2.09 30.01 21.09
CA PHE A 110 -1.46 28.91 20.37
C PHE A 110 0.01 28.79 20.77
N ARG A 111 0.57 27.59 20.59
CA ARG A 111 1.99 27.31 20.74
C ARG A 111 2.55 26.70 19.46
N LEU A 112 3.80 27.03 19.14
CA LEU A 112 4.55 26.38 18.09
C LEU A 112 4.90 24.95 18.54
N ILE A 113 4.80 23.98 17.65
CA ILE A 113 5.13 22.56 17.93
C ILE A 113 6.19 21.98 17.01
N ASP A 114 6.48 22.67 15.92
CA ASP A 114 7.33 22.25 14.81
C ASP A 114 7.75 23.51 14.04
N GLN A 115 9.00 23.62 13.60
CA GLN A 115 9.47 24.76 12.83
C GLN A 115 10.60 24.43 11.86
N GLU A 116 10.47 24.94 10.63
CA GLU A 116 11.48 24.71 9.61
C GLU A 116 12.22 25.97 9.22
N ALA A 117 13.49 25.80 8.88
CA ALA A 117 14.29 26.81 8.22
C ALA A 117 14.96 26.24 6.97
N TYR A 118 14.51 26.69 5.80
CA TYR A 118 14.94 26.14 4.52
C TYR A 118 15.28 27.22 3.51
N THR A 119 16.14 26.88 2.55
CA THR A 119 16.53 27.82 1.47
C THR A 119 15.84 27.37 0.20
N LEU A 120 15.16 28.29 -0.49
CA LEU A 120 14.66 28.09 -1.85
C LEU A 120 15.27 29.14 -2.78
N ASN A 121 15.94 28.70 -3.84
CA ASN A 121 16.55 29.59 -4.84
C ASN A 121 17.48 30.64 -4.21
N GLY A 122 18.25 30.23 -3.20
CA GLY A 122 19.19 31.11 -2.47
C GLY A 122 18.54 32.07 -1.47
N LYS A 123 17.22 32.03 -1.27
CA LYS A 123 16.51 32.81 -0.26
C LYS A 123 16.05 31.92 0.90
N ARG A 124 16.29 32.37 2.13
CA ARG A 124 15.82 31.70 3.36
C ARG A 124 14.34 31.95 3.58
N PHE A 125 13.62 30.88 3.91
CA PHE A 125 12.23 30.87 4.33
C PHE A 125 12.07 30.05 5.61
N TYR A 126 10.91 30.22 6.24
CA TYR A 126 10.52 29.49 7.43
C TYR A 126 9.13 28.88 7.26
N ALA A 127 8.95 27.70 7.86
CA ALA A 127 7.63 27.11 8.07
C ALA A 127 7.43 26.82 9.55
N GLY A 128 6.17 26.67 9.95
CA GLY A 128 5.85 26.32 11.32
C GLY A 128 4.48 25.69 11.44
N VAL A 129 4.33 24.87 12.48
CA VAL A 129 3.05 24.29 12.88
C VAL A 129 2.70 24.79 14.27
N TRP A 130 1.50 25.35 14.39
CA TRP A 130 0.93 25.83 15.64
C TRP A 130 -0.30 25.02 16.02
N GLU A 131 -0.49 24.82 17.32
CA GLU A 131 -1.73 24.31 17.87
C GLU A 131 -2.21 25.14 19.06
N GLU A 132 -3.52 25.18 19.27
CA GLU A 132 -4.13 25.76 20.45
C GLU A 132 -3.57 25.09 21.72
N ASN A 133 -3.06 25.89 22.65
CA ASN A 133 -2.43 25.41 23.87
C ASN A 133 -3.47 25.03 24.94
N LYS A 134 -4.38 24.09 24.62
CA LYS A 134 -5.44 23.63 25.54
C LYS A 134 -4.92 23.13 26.89
N GLY A 135 -3.68 22.62 26.92
CA GLY A 135 -3.02 22.15 28.15
C GLY A 135 -2.43 23.26 29.02
N ASN A 136 -2.49 24.53 28.59
CA ASN A 136 -1.84 25.67 29.25
C ASN A 136 -0.37 25.38 29.61
N LEU A 137 0.33 24.65 28.74
CA LEU A 137 1.74 24.32 28.96
C LEU A 137 2.57 25.59 28.80
N GLY A 138 3.46 25.86 29.75
CA GLY A 138 4.51 26.85 29.55
C GLY A 138 5.35 26.44 28.34
N TRP A 139 5.62 27.38 27.43
CA TRP A 139 6.41 27.09 26.22
C TRP A 139 7.27 28.29 25.84
N VAL A 140 8.37 27.99 25.15
CA VAL A 140 9.27 28.99 24.59
C VAL A 140 9.78 28.49 23.25
N SER A 141 9.93 29.37 22.26
CA SER A 141 10.72 29.05 21.08
C SER A 141 11.56 30.24 20.64
N TYR A 142 12.60 29.96 19.86
CA TYR A 142 13.47 30.95 19.27
C TYR A 142 14.14 30.40 18.02
N ARG A 143 14.65 31.31 17.19
CA ARG A 143 15.38 31.02 15.95
C ARG A 143 16.47 32.08 15.71
N ASN A 144 17.33 31.85 14.73
CA ASN A 144 18.40 32.77 14.32
C ASN A 144 19.42 33.09 15.43
N VAL A 145 19.69 32.12 16.33
CA VAL A 145 20.71 32.28 17.38
C VAL A 145 21.99 31.53 17.00
N ASP A 146 23.15 32.05 17.38
CA ASP A 146 24.41 31.31 17.22
C ASP A 146 24.58 30.22 18.30
N GLY A 147 25.66 29.45 18.19
CA GLY A 147 25.93 28.35 19.11
C GLY A 147 26.20 28.77 20.56
N GLU A 148 26.66 30.01 20.80
CA GLU A 148 26.91 30.52 22.15
C GLU A 148 25.58 30.86 22.83
N GLU A 149 24.74 31.64 22.15
CA GLU A 149 23.41 32.01 22.63
C GLU A 149 22.50 30.79 22.77
N PHE A 150 22.57 29.83 21.84
CA PHE A 150 21.87 28.54 21.98
C PHE A 150 22.29 27.85 23.28
N GLY A 151 23.60 27.77 23.59
CA GLY A 151 24.10 27.15 24.81
C GLY A 151 23.60 27.83 26.09
N LYS A 152 23.56 29.16 26.11
CA LYS A 152 23.02 29.95 27.24
C LYS A 152 21.54 29.63 27.45
N ARG A 153 20.73 29.67 26.39
CA ARG A 153 19.29 29.37 26.44
C ARG A 153 19.01 27.92 26.82
N PHE A 154 19.78 26.98 26.28
CA PHE A 154 19.68 25.57 26.62
C PHE A 154 19.84 25.36 28.14
N LYS A 155 20.88 25.95 28.74
CA LYS A 155 21.09 25.88 30.18
C LYS A 155 19.94 26.55 30.94
N GLN A 156 19.58 27.78 30.55
CA GLN A 156 18.51 28.53 31.20
C GLN A 156 17.18 27.75 31.23
N TYR A 157 16.71 27.26 30.09
CA TYR A 157 15.41 26.59 30.02
C TYR A 157 15.44 25.21 30.68
N SER A 158 16.56 24.49 30.59
CA SER A 158 16.76 23.23 31.33
C SER A 158 16.70 23.46 32.84
N ASP A 159 17.42 24.46 33.37
CA ASP A 159 17.39 24.83 34.79
C ASP A 159 15.98 25.27 35.25
N GLN A 160 15.21 25.88 34.35
CA GLN A 160 13.83 26.26 34.58
C GLN A 160 12.84 25.10 34.45
N GLY A 161 13.29 23.86 34.21
CA GLY A 161 12.44 22.67 34.12
C GLY A 161 11.64 22.58 32.82
N PHE A 162 12.12 23.18 31.74
CA PHE A 162 11.62 22.91 30.40
C PHE A 162 12.35 21.71 29.78
N ARG A 163 11.71 21.10 28.78
CA ARG A 163 12.35 20.15 27.86
C ARG A 163 12.28 20.68 26.45
N MET A 164 13.33 20.45 25.67
CA MET A 164 13.33 20.69 24.24
C MET A 164 12.48 19.60 23.55
N ILE A 165 11.72 19.97 22.53
CA ILE A 165 10.89 19.02 21.76
C ILE A 165 11.19 19.02 20.26
N ASP A 166 11.88 20.07 19.80
CA ASP A 166 12.24 20.31 18.40
C ASP A 166 13.47 21.23 18.38
N THR A 167 14.37 21.01 17.42
CA THR A 167 15.54 21.86 17.19
C THR A 167 15.90 21.87 15.73
N GLU A 168 16.32 23.04 15.22
CA GLU A 168 16.84 23.17 13.85
C GLU A 168 18.28 23.63 13.86
N ALA A 169 19.03 23.28 12.82
CA ALA A 169 20.34 23.86 12.56
C ALA A 169 20.60 24.12 11.07
N TYR A 170 20.87 25.39 10.72
CA TYR A 170 20.97 25.81 9.33
C TYR A 170 22.06 26.86 9.11
N SER A 171 22.63 26.85 7.90
CA SER A 171 23.64 27.83 7.50
C SER A 171 22.99 29.15 7.05
N SER A 172 23.47 30.27 7.60
CA SER A 172 23.06 31.62 7.20
C SER A 172 24.25 32.57 7.30
N GLY A 173 24.57 33.27 6.21
CA GLY A 173 25.68 34.23 6.18
C GLY A 173 27.05 33.65 6.57
N GLY A 174 27.29 32.36 6.26
CA GLY A 174 28.53 31.66 6.61
C GLY A 174 28.63 31.21 8.07
N LYS A 175 27.55 31.33 8.85
CA LYS A 175 27.45 30.85 10.23
C LYS A 175 26.38 29.77 10.35
N THR A 176 26.58 28.80 11.25
CA THR A 176 25.51 27.90 11.68
C THR A 176 24.65 28.62 12.71
N LEU A 177 23.36 28.76 12.42
CA LEU A 177 22.33 29.26 13.31
C LEU A 177 21.44 28.12 13.77
N TYR A 178 20.80 28.31 14.91
CA TYR A 178 19.94 27.32 15.54
C TYR A 178 18.56 27.89 15.82
N SER A 179 17.59 26.99 15.87
CA SER A 179 16.27 27.23 16.42
C SER A 179 15.90 26.12 17.40
N ALA A 180 14.98 26.38 18.32
CA ALA A 180 14.47 25.33 19.21
C ALA A 180 13.09 25.67 19.76
N ILE A 181 12.32 24.62 20.06
CA ILE A 181 11.04 24.69 20.76
C ILE A 181 11.16 23.96 22.10
N TRP A 182 10.66 24.61 23.14
CA TRP A 182 10.70 24.15 24.52
C TRP A 182 9.29 24.14 25.13
N ILE A 183 9.00 23.11 25.92
CA ILE A 183 7.78 23.04 26.74
C ILE A 183 8.14 22.73 28.19
N LYS A 184 7.31 23.22 29.12
CA LYS A 184 7.44 22.87 30.54
C LYS A 184 7.29 21.36 30.71
N ASN A 185 8.24 20.71 31.36
CA ASN A 185 8.29 19.25 31.51
C ASN A 185 7.36 18.78 32.66
N THR A 186 6.07 19.09 32.57
CA THR A 186 5.08 18.84 33.63
C THR A 186 4.82 17.35 33.88
N ASP A 187 5.12 16.51 32.91
CA ASP A 187 5.03 15.05 32.95
C ASP A 187 6.33 14.38 33.46
N ASN A 188 7.35 15.16 33.84
CA ASN A 188 8.63 14.70 34.41
C ASN A 188 9.33 13.62 33.57
N VAL A 189 9.26 13.73 32.24
CA VAL A 189 9.97 12.80 31.36
C VAL A 189 11.45 13.11 31.40
N ASN A 190 12.28 12.11 31.70
CA ASN A 190 13.73 12.23 31.58
C ASN A 190 14.10 12.43 30.10
N TRP A 191 14.89 13.46 29.81
CA TRP A 191 15.26 13.83 28.46
C TRP A 191 16.71 14.31 28.41
N VAL A 192 17.33 14.17 27.25
CA VAL A 192 18.65 14.71 26.94
C VAL A 192 18.67 15.17 25.48
N ALA A 193 19.48 16.17 25.16
CA ALA A 193 19.70 16.59 23.78
C ALA A 193 21.18 16.87 23.56
N PHE A 194 21.65 16.54 22.37
CA PHE A 194 23.02 16.76 21.95
C PHE A 194 23.01 17.35 20.54
N ARG A 195 24.02 18.18 20.24
CA ARG A 195 24.22 18.80 18.92
C ARG A 195 25.70 18.82 18.59
N ASP A 196 26.03 19.18 17.35
CA ASP A 196 27.40 19.27 16.84
C ASP A 196 28.16 17.94 16.99
N MET A 197 27.44 16.84 16.83
CA MET A 197 28.04 15.51 16.89
C MET A 197 28.57 15.13 15.52
N SER A 198 29.79 14.59 15.47
CA SER A 198 30.24 13.81 14.33
C SER A 198 29.37 12.56 14.16
N GLU A 199 29.49 11.90 13.01
CA GLU A 199 28.80 10.62 12.76
C GLU A 199 29.11 9.56 13.83
N SER A 200 30.38 9.46 14.26
CA SER A 200 30.82 8.51 15.28
C SER A 200 30.27 8.87 16.66
N ALA A 201 30.28 10.14 17.03
CA ALA A 201 29.74 10.62 18.31
C ALA A 201 28.23 10.38 18.40
N TYR A 202 27.49 10.65 17.32
CA TYR A 202 26.06 10.35 17.26
C TYR A 202 25.80 8.85 17.39
N ALA A 203 26.54 8.00 16.67
CA ALA A 203 26.37 6.54 16.73
C ALA A 203 26.60 6.00 18.15
N GLU A 204 27.62 6.51 18.86
CA GLU A 204 27.90 6.16 20.25
C GLU A 204 26.75 6.59 21.18
N LYS A 205 26.28 7.85 21.05
CA LYS A 205 25.16 8.36 21.85
C LYS A 205 23.87 7.59 21.60
N PHE A 206 23.54 7.35 20.33
CA PHE A 206 22.35 6.59 19.94
C PHE A 206 22.35 5.21 20.59
N LYS A 207 23.47 4.47 20.50
CA LYS A 207 23.60 3.15 21.12
C LYS A 207 23.49 3.24 22.64
N SER A 208 24.28 4.11 23.28
CA SER A 208 24.32 4.25 24.74
C SER A 208 22.97 4.63 25.33
N LEU A 209 22.27 5.59 24.73
CA LEU A 209 20.96 6.05 25.18
C LEU A 209 19.88 4.99 24.93
N SER A 210 19.92 4.29 23.80
CA SER A 210 19.02 3.17 23.52
C SER A 210 19.17 2.05 24.54
N ASP A 211 20.40 1.67 24.89
CA ASP A 211 20.71 0.67 25.93
C ASP A 211 20.21 1.11 27.31
N GLN A 212 20.20 2.43 27.57
CA GLN A 212 19.62 3.03 28.77
C GLN A 212 18.09 3.18 28.70
N GLY A 213 17.42 2.70 27.65
CA GLY A 213 15.97 2.77 27.50
C GLY A 213 15.43 4.14 27.11
N TYR A 214 16.27 5.02 26.53
CA TYR A 214 15.81 6.21 25.83
C TYR A 214 15.41 5.86 24.38
N ARG A 215 14.63 6.74 23.78
CA ARG A 215 14.33 6.73 22.35
C ARG A 215 14.57 8.12 21.76
N SER A 216 14.89 8.18 20.48
CA SER A 216 14.90 9.46 19.77
C SER A 216 13.48 10.06 19.76
N LEU A 217 13.42 11.37 19.93
CA LEU A 217 12.23 12.19 19.78
C LEU A 217 12.29 12.96 18.46
N ASP A 218 13.48 13.48 18.14
CA ASP A 218 13.76 14.42 17.07
C ASP A 218 15.23 14.23 16.65
N PHE A 219 15.53 14.43 15.36
CA PHE A 219 16.85 14.21 14.77
C PHE A 219 17.12 15.24 13.68
N GLU A 220 18.34 15.78 13.68
CA GLU A 220 18.78 16.85 12.78
C GLU A 220 20.11 16.52 12.11
N SER A 221 20.28 17.01 10.88
CA SER A 221 21.51 16.81 10.12
C SER A 221 21.88 18.02 9.27
N TYR A 222 23.03 18.62 9.58
CA TYR A 222 23.43 19.91 9.00
C TYR A 222 24.93 20.01 8.74
N VAL A 223 25.32 20.91 7.84
CA VAL A 223 26.74 21.17 7.55
C VAL A 223 27.26 22.32 8.39
N ARG A 224 28.33 22.07 9.14
CA ARG A 224 29.07 23.08 9.90
C ARG A 224 30.55 22.98 9.57
N ASN A 225 31.16 24.09 9.18
CA ASN A 225 32.58 24.16 8.80
C ASN A 225 32.97 23.16 7.69
N GLY A 226 32.04 22.84 6.78
CA GLY A 226 32.27 21.87 5.70
C GLY A 226 32.11 20.40 6.10
N GLU A 227 31.76 20.11 7.35
CA GLU A 227 31.56 18.76 7.86
C GLU A 227 30.08 18.50 8.19
N GLN A 228 29.61 17.28 7.93
CA GLN A 228 28.28 16.84 8.36
C GLN A 228 28.27 16.67 9.87
N GLN A 229 27.30 17.32 10.52
CA GLN A 229 27.06 17.25 11.95
C GLN A 229 25.62 16.79 12.21
N TYR A 230 25.40 16.25 13.40
CA TYR A 230 24.12 15.73 13.84
C TYR A 230 23.69 16.39 15.15
N ALA A 231 22.40 16.66 15.28
CA ALA A 231 21.74 16.93 16.55
C ALA A 231 20.58 15.98 16.76
N ALA A 232 20.16 15.78 18.01
CA ALA A 232 18.99 14.98 18.32
C ALA A 232 18.54 15.20 19.76
N ILE A 233 17.26 14.91 19.98
CA ILE A 233 16.61 14.91 21.28
C ILE A 233 16.22 13.48 21.62
N TRP A 234 16.48 13.06 22.85
CA TRP A 234 16.09 11.76 23.37
C TRP A 234 15.23 11.90 24.62
N VAL A 235 14.25 11.02 24.74
CA VAL A 235 13.38 10.93 25.91
C VAL A 235 13.31 9.50 26.42
N LYS A 236 13.16 9.33 27.73
CA LYS A 236 12.97 8.00 28.33
C LYS A 236 11.74 7.35 27.72
N ASN A 237 11.91 6.13 27.21
CA ASN A 237 10.83 5.44 26.55
C ASN A 237 9.76 5.01 27.57
N ASN A 238 8.48 5.19 27.21
CA ASN A 238 7.35 4.91 28.08
C ASN A 238 6.76 3.49 27.90
N GLY A 239 7.60 2.54 27.45
CA GLY A 239 7.22 1.15 27.19
C GLY A 239 6.61 0.88 25.81
N ARG A 240 6.36 1.89 24.98
CA ARG A 240 5.93 1.68 23.58
C ARG A 240 7.10 1.26 22.70
N ALA A 241 6.87 0.38 21.73
CA ALA A 241 7.89 0.08 20.74
C ALA A 241 8.22 1.32 19.89
N TRP A 242 9.46 1.43 19.42
CA TRP A 242 9.94 2.51 18.58
C TRP A 242 11.04 2.02 17.64
N ALA A 243 11.29 2.78 16.58
CA ALA A 243 12.42 2.58 15.69
C ALA A 243 12.95 3.94 15.22
N SER A 244 14.24 4.03 14.90
CA SER A 244 14.84 5.19 14.25
C SER A 244 15.87 4.71 13.25
N ARG A 245 15.91 5.35 12.08
CA ARG A 245 16.87 5.08 11.02
C ARG A 245 17.29 6.39 10.38
N ARG A 246 18.54 6.45 9.92
CA ARG A 246 19.14 7.59 9.23
C ARG A 246 20.03 7.13 8.10
N ASP A 247 20.54 8.08 7.33
CA ASP A 247 21.47 7.89 6.21
C ASP A 247 20.95 6.93 5.13
N MET A 248 19.63 6.88 4.98
CA MET A 248 19.00 6.05 3.98
C MET A 248 18.97 6.74 2.62
N THR A 249 19.15 5.97 1.55
CA THR A 249 18.73 6.41 0.22
C THR A 249 17.21 6.54 0.16
N ALA A 250 16.70 7.22 -0.88
CA ALA A 250 15.26 7.41 -1.06
C ALA A 250 14.48 6.08 -1.13
N ASN A 251 15.07 5.04 -1.72
CA ASN A 251 14.48 3.69 -1.80
C ASN A 251 14.52 2.96 -0.46
N GLN A 252 15.64 3.04 0.27
CA GLN A 252 15.76 2.44 1.60
C GLN A 252 14.75 3.04 2.59
N TYR A 253 14.59 4.37 2.58
CA TYR A 253 13.57 5.03 3.40
C TYR A 253 12.16 4.57 3.01
N ALA A 254 11.83 4.54 1.71
CA ALA A 254 10.52 4.08 1.25
C ALA A 254 10.19 2.66 1.76
N ASN A 255 11.17 1.77 1.69
CA ASN A 255 11.03 0.39 2.16
C ASN A 255 10.76 0.33 3.67
N TRP A 256 11.52 1.07 4.48
CA TRP A 256 11.30 1.10 5.94
C TRP A 256 10.01 1.78 6.33
N TRP A 257 9.63 2.85 5.64
CA TRP A 257 8.38 3.55 5.89
C TRP A 257 7.17 2.64 5.65
N LYS A 258 7.16 1.84 4.58
CA LYS A 258 6.12 0.83 4.33
C LYS A 258 6.20 -0.34 5.32
N THR A 259 7.40 -0.86 5.59
CA THR A 259 7.60 -1.98 6.53
C THR A 259 7.11 -1.64 7.93
N TYR A 260 7.48 -0.46 8.44
CA TYR A 260 7.07 -0.04 9.78
C TYR A 260 5.59 0.28 9.88
N THR A 261 4.98 0.80 8.81
CA THR A 261 3.52 0.96 8.75
C THR A 261 2.79 -0.37 8.88
N ASP A 262 3.23 -1.38 8.11
CA ASP A 262 2.71 -2.74 8.16
C ASP A 262 2.85 -3.36 9.55
N GLU A 263 4.02 -3.19 10.17
CA GLU A 263 4.29 -3.71 11.50
C GLU A 263 3.46 -3.03 12.60
N GLY A 264 2.83 -1.89 12.32
CA GLY A 264 2.00 -1.16 13.29
C GLY A 264 2.74 -0.03 13.99
N TYR A 265 3.73 0.58 13.33
CA TYR A 265 4.31 1.85 13.74
C TYR A 265 3.73 2.99 12.91
N ARG A 266 3.81 4.21 13.46
CA ARG A 266 3.59 5.47 12.74
C ARG A 266 4.87 6.29 12.74
N LEU A 267 5.10 7.02 11.65
CA LEU A 267 6.15 8.03 11.58
C LEU A 267 5.79 9.16 12.55
N VAL A 268 6.78 9.70 13.26
CA VAL A 268 6.61 10.80 14.21
C VAL A 268 7.59 11.96 14.00
N ASP A 269 8.58 11.75 13.14
CA ASP A 269 9.63 12.69 12.77
C ASP A 269 10.30 12.17 11.48
N PHE A 270 10.69 13.08 10.59
CA PHE A 270 11.26 12.78 9.28
C PHE A 270 12.25 13.85 8.85
N GLU A 271 13.40 13.42 8.35
CA GLU A 271 14.40 14.33 7.80
C GLU A 271 14.79 13.98 6.37
N ALA A 272 15.11 15.00 5.58
CA ALA A 272 15.88 14.84 4.35
C ALA A 272 17.04 15.85 4.26
N TYR A 273 18.27 15.34 4.18
CA TYR A 273 19.47 16.17 4.22
C TYR A 273 20.48 15.79 3.14
N ASN A 274 21.25 16.77 2.67
CA ASN A 274 22.26 16.55 1.63
C ASN A 274 23.59 16.14 2.24
N THR A 275 24.19 15.08 1.70
CA THR A 275 25.54 14.62 2.02
C THR A 275 26.42 14.61 0.76
N PRO A 276 27.76 14.47 0.88
CA PRO A 276 28.61 14.29 -0.30
C PRO A 276 28.22 13.08 -1.18
N GLN A 277 27.50 12.11 -0.62
CA GLN A 277 27.02 10.90 -1.32
C GLN A 277 25.57 11.04 -1.83
N GLY A 278 25.03 12.27 -1.86
CA GLY A 278 23.68 12.62 -2.29
C GLY A 278 22.71 12.82 -1.13
N THR A 279 21.43 13.08 -1.45
CA THR A 279 20.37 13.23 -0.45
C THR A 279 20.19 11.94 0.36
N ARG A 280 20.06 12.12 1.67
CA ARG A 280 19.82 11.08 2.67
C ARG A 280 18.54 11.40 3.43
N TYR A 281 17.95 10.35 3.97
CA TYR A 281 16.69 10.42 4.69
C TYR A 281 16.84 9.78 6.06
N ALA A 282 16.20 10.38 7.07
CA ALA A 282 16.00 9.77 8.37
C ALA A 282 14.52 9.75 8.75
N GLY A 283 14.19 8.95 9.74
CA GLY A 283 12.87 8.97 10.33
C GLY A 283 12.85 8.30 11.69
N ILE A 284 11.87 8.68 12.49
CA ILE A 284 11.58 8.10 13.79
C ILE A 284 10.15 7.57 13.75
N TRP A 285 9.98 6.34 14.22
CA TRP A 285 8.71 5.64 14.27
C TRP A 285 8.36 5.24 15.69
N ARG A 286 7.07 5.26 16.01
CA ARG A 286 6.54 4.79 17.29
C ARG A 286 5.36 3.86 17.08
N GLN A 287 5.20 2.89 17.98
CA GLN A 287 4.05 2.00 17.98
C GLN A 287 2.73 2.78 17.87
N ASN A 288 1.90 2.32 16.95
CA ASN A 288 0.59 2.84 16.63
C ASN A 288 -0.48 1.75 16.83
N GLY A 289 -1.25 1.88 17.90
CA GLY A 289 -2.31 0.94 18.25
C GLY A 289 -1.81 -0.46 18.61
N GLU A 290 -2.67 -1.45 18.36
CA GLU A 290 -2.55 -2.79 18.94
C GLU A 290 -1.93 -3.84 17.99
N LYS A 291 -1.67 -3.48 16.72
CA LYS A 291 -1.11 -4.40 15.70
C LYS A 291 0.17 -5.08 16.19
N LEU A 292 1.06 -4.32 16.85
CA LEU A 292 2.31 -4.85 17.42
C LEU A 292 2.08 -5.80 18.61
N SER A 293 0.99 -5.64 19.34
CA SER A 293 0.67 -6.42 20.55
C SER A 293 -0.29 -7.59 20.30
N TRP A 294 -0.73 -7.80 19.05
CA TRP A 294 -1.59 -8.93 18.70
C TRP A 294 -0.82 -10.25 18.89
N GLN A 295 -1.25 -11.04 19.88
CA GLN A 295 -0.49 -12.20 20.39
C GLN A 295 -0.06 -13.21 19.31
N PRO A 296 -0.92 -13.57 18.32
CA PRO A 296 -0.52 -14.51 17.27
C PRO A 296 0.52 -13.98 16.28
N LYS A 297 0.87 -12.69 16.32
CA LYS A 297 1.73 -12.02 15.33
C LYS A 297 3.02 -12.78 15.04
N ASN A 298 3.79 -13.16 16.07
CA ASN A 298 5.09 -13.81 15.86
C ASN A 298 4.94 -15.21 15.24
N ALA A 299 3.91 -15.97 15.62
CA ALA A 299 3.64 -17.27 15.02
C ALA A 299 3.23 -17.14 13.55
N VAL A 300 2.41 -16.14 13.23
CA VAL A 300 2.02 -15.82 11.84
C VAL A 300 3.24 -15.34 11.03
N ASP A 301 4.07 -14.45 11.58
CA ASP A 301 5.30 -13.97 10.93
C ASP A 301 6.25 -15.13 10.60
N ASN A 302 6.42 -16.06 11.54
CA ASN A 302 7.24 -17.25 11.34
C ASN A 302 6.65 -18.16 10.26
N ALA A 303 5.34 -18.44 10.30
CA ALA A 303 4.69 -19.28 9.28
C ALA A 303 4.85 -18.69 7.86
N ILE A 304 4.73 -17.36 7.71
CA ILE A 304 4.92 -16.69 6.42
C ILE A 304 6.40 -16.73 6.01
N SER A 305 7.33 -16.45 6.93
CA SER A 305 8.77 -16.47 6.63
C SER A 305 9.26 -17.86 6.25
N ASP A 306 8.82 -18.89 6.95
CA ASP A 306 9.18 -20.29 6.68
C ASP A 306 8.64 -20.73 5.33
N TYR A 307 7.37 -20.43 5.04
CA TYR A 307 6.76 -20.71 3.75
C TYR A 307 7.48 -19.97 2.61
N GLN A 308 7.78 -18.67 2.80
CA GLN A 308 8.53 -17.88 1.82
C GLN A 308 9.90 -18.50 1.52
N LYS A 309 10.66 -18.88 2.55
CA LYS A 309 11.99 -19.48 2.40
C LYS A 309 11.91 -20.86 1.76
N GLN A 310 10.97 -21.70 2.20
CA GLN A 310 10.79 -23.06 1.69
C GLN A 310 10.57 -23.07 0.18
N PHE A 311 9.73 -22.17 -0.32
CA PHE A 311 9.37 -22.08 -1.74
C PHE A 311 10.14 -21.01 -2.50
N ASN A 312 11.08 -20.33 -1.84
CA ASN A 312 11.87 -19.24 -2.39
C ASN A 312 11.01 -18.14 -3.04
N ILE A 313 9.89 -17.78 -2.42
CA ILE A 313 8.96 -16.81 -2.99
C ILE A 313 9.53 -15.40 -2.87
N PRO A 314 9.65 -14.63 -3.97
CA PRO A 314 10.19 -13.28 -3.94
C PRO A 314 9.44 -12.37 -2.96
N GLY A 315 8.12 -12.26 -3.11
CA GLY A 315 7.28 -11.37 -2.33
C GLY A 315 5.95 -12.01 -1.97
N ILE A 316 5.58 -11.88 -0.69
CA ILE A 316 4.27 -12.29 -0.15
C ILE A 316 3.67 -11.09 0.60
N SER A 317 2.36 -10.91 0.49
CA SER A 317 1.59 -9.93 1.27
C SER A 317 0.38 -10.61 1.90
N VAL A 318 0.17 -10.39 3.19
CA VAL A 318 -0.89 -11.00 4.00
C VAL A 318 -1.65 -9.94 4.76
N ALA A 319 -2.97 -10.05 4.75
CA ALA A 319 -3.87 -9.25 5.56
C ALA A 319 -4.88 -10.15 6.28
N ILE A 320 -5.11 -9.88 7.57
CA ILE A 320 -6.06 -10.64 8.40
C ILE A 320 -7.03 -9.65 9.06
N VAL A 321 -8.31 -9.98 8.95
CA VAL A 321 -9.39 -9.29 9.68
C VAL A 321 -9.92 -10.22 10.74
N GLN A 322 -10.15 -9.69 11.93
CA GLN A 322 -10.92 -10.34 12.99
C GLN A 322 -11.91 -9.33 13.57
N ASN A 323 -13.15 -9.75 13.77
CA ASN A 323 -14.22 -8.92 14.37
C ASN A 323 -14.40 -7.57 13.65
N GLY A 324 -14.35 -7.58 12.31
CA GLY A 324 -14.52 -6.39 11.49
C GLY A 324 -13.36 -5.39 11.53
N LYS A 325 -12.21 -5.74 12.12
CA LYS A 325 -11.01 -4.90 12.16
C LYS A 325 -9.84 -5.57 11.46
N LEU A 326 -9.09 -4.79 10.70
CA LEU A 326 -7.85 -5.23 10.08
C LEU A 326 -6.74 -5.30 11.15
N ILE A 327 -6.53 -6.49 11.73
CA ILE A 327 -5.66 -6.70 12.90
C ILE A 327 -4.21 -7.04 12.55
N TYR A 328 -3.94 -7.42 11.29
CA TYR A 328 -2.62 -7.79 10.81
C TYR A 328 -2.49 -7.46 9.33
N THR A 329 -1.39 -6.81 8.96
CA THR A 329 -1.06 -6.40 7.59
C THR A 329 0.44 -6.46 7.41
N ARG A 330 0.96 -7.36 6.59
CA ARG A 330 2.41 -7.47 6.39
C ARG A 330 2.78 -7.90 4.98
N GLY A 331 3.85 -7.32 4.45
CA GLY A 331 4.63 -7.90 3.37
C GLY A 331 5.94 -8.54 3.83
N PHE A 332 6.39 -9.52 3.06
CA PHE A 332 7.63 -10.27 3.25
C PHE A 332 8.37 -10.36 1.91
N GLY A 333 9.68 -10.12 1.92
CA GLY A 333 10.52 -10.12 0.72
C GLY A 333 10.33 -8.89 -0.18
N TYR A 334 10.32 -9.12 -1.49
CA TYR A 334 10.42 -8.09 -2.51
C TYR A 334 9.23 -8.10 -3.47
N ALA A 335 8.61 -6.93 -3.64
CA ALA A 335 7.71 -6.66 -4.76
C ALA A 335 8.51 -6.63 -6.08
N ASP A 336 9.77 -6.15 -6.02
CA ASP A 336 10.74 -6.17 -7.11
C ASP A 336 12.15 -6.42 -6.55
N ILE A 337 12.77 -7.52 -6.94
CA ILE A 337 14.11 -7.93 -6.51
C ILE A 337 15.18 -6.99 -7.08
N GLU A 338 15.09 -6.63 -8.36
CA GLU A 338 16.12 -5.85 -9.06
C GLU A 338 16.19 -4.43 -8.49
N GLN A 339 15.02 -3.83 -8.23
CA GLN A 339 14.92 -2.50 -7.64
C GLN A 339 15.03 -2.52 -6.10
N GLN A 340 15.17 -3.69 -5.49
CA GLN A 340 15.13 -3.91 -4.04
C GLN A 340 13.89 -3.27 -3.38
N LYS A 341 12.74 -3.28 -4.06
CA LYS A 341 11.47 -2.77 -3.51
C LYS A 341 10.83 -3.84 -2.64
N VAL A 342 10.67 -3.56 -1.35
CA VAL A 342 10.06 -4.54 -0.42
C VAL A 342 8.58 -4.76 -0.75
N ALA A 343 8.11 -5.99 -0.58
CA ALA A 343 6.68 -6.27 -0.56
C ALA A 343 6.08 -5.71 0.73
N HIS A 344 4.90 -5.13 0.65
CA HIS A 344 4.14 -4.59 1.77
C HIS A 344 2.63 -4.82 1.58
N SER A 345 1.83 -4.47 2.57
CA SER A 345 0.38 -4.72 2.60
C SER A 345 -0.40 -4.02 1.47
N SER A 346 0.13 -2.91 0.95
CA SER A 346 -0.46 -2.16 -0.17
C SER A 346 0.17 -2.47 -1.54
N THR A 347 1.14 -3.41 -1.60
CA THR A 347 1.67 -3.91 -2.88
C THR A 347 0.55 -4.58 -3.68
N VAL A 348 0.47 -4.29 -4.98
CA VAL A 348 -0.59 -4.75 -5.88
C VAL A 348 -0.13 -5.99 -6.64
N PHE A 349 -0.87 -7.08 -6.44
CA PHE A 349 -0.66 -8.37 -7.09
C PHE A 349 -1.85 -8.71 -7.99
N ARG A 350 -1.62 -9.59 -8.95
CA ARG A 350 -2.70 -10.22 -9.72
C ARG A 350 -3.52 -11.13 -8.81
N THR A 351 -4.85 -11.04 -8.88
CA THR A 351 -5.73 -11.91 -8.08
C THR A 351 -5.83 -13.31 -8.63
N ALA A 352 -5.49 -13.54 -9.91
CA ALA A 352 -5.81 -14.78 -10.61
C ALA A 352 -7.27 -15.20 -10.34
N SER A 353 -7.55 -16.49 -10.19
CA SER A 353 -8.90 -17.03 -10.06
C SER A 353 -9.72 -16.54 -8.85
N VAL A 354 -9.12 -15.91 -7.83
CA VAL A 354 -9.90 -15.18 -6.79
C VAL A 354 -10.84 -14.13 -7.41
N ALA A 355 -10.51 -13.64 -8.62
CA ALA A 355 -11.38 -12.79 -9.43
C ALA A 355 -12.80 -13.36 -9.64
N LYS A 356 -12.95 -14.69 -9.66
CA LYS A 356 -14.25 -15.35 -9.86
C LYS A 356 -15.19 -15.11 -8.68
N LEU A 357 -14.69 -15.25 -7.45
CA LEU A 357 -15.49 -14.94 -6.25
C LEU A 357 -15.93 -13.48 -6.25
N ILE A 358 -15.01 -12.57 -6.61
CA ILE A 358 -15.31 -11.13 -6.69
C ILE A 358 -16.36 -10.84 -7.77
N THR A 359 -16.19 -11.42 -8.96
CA THR A 359 -17.12 -11.27 -10.09
C THR A 359 -18.49 -11.87 -9.79
N ARG A 360 -18.54 -12.98 -9.05
CA ARG A 360 -19.79 -13.57 -8.58
C ARG A 360 -20.52 -12.62 -7.62
N ALA A 361 -19.81 -12.04 -6.65
CA ALA A 361 -20.40 -11.06 -5.74
C ALA A 361 -20.91 -9.82 -6.50
N LEU A 362 -20.14 -9.31 -7.48
CA LEU A 362 -20.60 -8.24 -8.36
C LEU A 362 -21.86 -8.63 -9.15
N THR A 363 -21.92 -9.84 -9.69
CA THR A 363 -23.10 -10.32 -10.45
C THR A 363 -24.34 -10.39 -9.57
N LEU A 364 -24.19 -10.85 -8.32
CA LEU A 364 -25.27 -10.90 -7.33
C LEU A 364 -25.72 -9.49 -6.90
N ARG A 365 -24.76 -8.55 -6.77
CA ARG A 365 -25.09 -7.14 -6.52
C ARG A 365 -25.95 -6.55 -7.65
N LEU A 366 -25.69 -6.94 -8.89
CA LEU A 366 -26.48 -6.52 -10.05
C LEU A 366 -27.84 -7.25 -10.14
N ASP A 367 -27.96 -8.46 -9.59
CA ASP A 367 -29.25 -9.15 -9.37
C ASP A 367 -30.10 -8.36 -8.36
N ASP A 368 -29.52 -7.94 -7.23
CA ASP A 368 -30.19 -7.13 -6.21
C ASP A 368 -30.71 -5.80 -6.77
N GLN A 369 -29.97 -5.21 -7.71
CA GLN A 369 -30.34 -3.97 -8.38
C GLN A 369 -31.30 -4.18 -9.56
N ASN A 370 -31.71 -5.42 -9.84
CA ASN A 370 -32.53 -5.80 -10.99
C ASN A 370 -31.92 -5.41 -12.36
N VAL A 371 -30.60 -5.20 -12.42
CA VAL A 371 -29.88 -4.90 -13.68
C VAL A 371 -29.83 -6.17 -14.55
N LEU A 372 -29.60 -7.31 -13.92
CA LEU A 372 -29.73 -8.63 -14.54
C LEU A 372 -30.49 -9.56 -13.58
N SER A 373 -30.86 -10.74 -14.06
CA SER A 373 -31.33 -11.84 -13.23
C SER A 373 -30.42 -13.03 -13.43
N ILE A 374 -29.90 -13.59 -12.35
CA ILE A 374 -29.02 -14.77 -12.47
C ILE A 374 -29.77 -16.02 -12.97
N ASP A 375 -31.09 -16.06 -12.84
CA ASP A 375 -31.92 -17.18 -13.27
C ASP A 375 -32.34 -17.11 -14.75
N LYS A 376 -32.03 -16.00 -15.45
CA LYS A 376 -32.31 -15.86 -16.89
C LYS A 376 -31.23 -16.52 -17.74
N LEU A 377 -31.64 -16.93 -18.95
CA LEU A 377 -30.73 -17.42 -19.99
C LEU A 377 -29.69 -16.35 -20.32
N THR A 378 -28.43 -16.75 -20.37
CA THR A 378 -27.32 -15.83 -20.68
C THR A 378 -27.51 -15.14 -22.03
N ARG A 379 -28.09 -15.84 -23.02
CA ARG A 379 -28.36 -15.31 -24.37
C ARG A 379 -29.35 -14.14 -24.38
N THR A 380 -30.15 -13.96 -23.33
CA THR A 380 -30.97 -12.75 -23.15
C THR A 380 -30.11 -11.50 -23.05
N TYR A 381 -28.92 -11.62 -22.46
CA TYR A 381 -27.96 -10.52 -22.30
C TYR A 381 -26.89 -10.51 -23.40
N VAL A 382 -26.51 -11.68 -23.90
CA VAL A 382 -25.44 -11.86 -24.89
C VAL A 382 -26.00 -12.56 -26.14
N PRO A 383 -26.80 -11.87 -26.98
CA PRO A 383 -27.51 -12.50 -28.10
C PRO A 383 -26.59 -13.05 -29.19
N ILE A 384 -25.33 -12.60 -29.23
CA ILE A 384 -24.31 -13.09 -30.18
C ILE A 384 -23.82 -14.52 -29.87
N LEU A 385 -24.09 -15.04 -28.66
CA LEU A 385 -23.76 -16.43 -28.35
C LEU A 385 -24.58 -17.39 -29.22
N PRO A 386 -23.95 -18.43 -29.81
CA PRO A 386 -24.62 -19.45 -30.60
C PRO A 386 -25.80 -20.15 -29.91
N GLN A 387 -26.67 -20.77 -30.72
CA GLN A 387 -27.93 -21.37 -30.25
C GLN A 387 -27.76 -22.46 -29.20
N HIS A 388 -26.65 -23.19 -29.23
CA HIS A 388 -26.35 -24.28 -28.28
C HIS A 388 -26.04 -23.80 -26.85
N HIS A 389 -25.83 -22.49 -26.64
CA HIS A 389 -25.69 -21.93 -25.29
C HIS A 389 -27.05 -21.75 -24.60
N THR A 390 -27.53 -22.81 -23.96
CA THR A 390 -28.82 -22.85 -23.26
C THR A 390 -28.72 -22.65 -21.75
N HIS A 391 -27.57 -22.14 -21.26
CA HIS A 391 -27.31 -21.95 -19.83
C HIS A 391 -27.87 -20.64 -19.28
N THR A 392 -28.19 -20.63 -17.98
CA THR A 392 -28.48 -19.41 -17.21
C THR A 392 -27.19 -18.74 -16.72
N VAL A 393 -27.28 -17.49 -16.29
CA VAL A 393 -26.16 -16.78 -15.65
C VAL A 393 -25.73 -17.49 -14.36
N ARG A 394 -26.68 -18.03 -13.58
CA ARG A 394 -26.43 -18.85 -12.40
C ARG A 394 -25.58 -20.08 -12.76
N GLN A 395 -25.93 -20.79 -13.83
CA GLN A 395 -25.15 -21.94 -14.29
C GLN A 395 -23.73 -21.54 -14.73
N LEU A 396 -23.48 -20.31 -15.19
CA LEU A 396 -22.10 -19.82 -15.39
C LEU A 396 -21.35 -19.64 -14.08
N LEU A 397 -21.96 -18.94 -13.11
CA LEU A 397 -21.38 -18.67 -11.79
C LEU A 397 -21.05 -19.97 -11.02
N GLU A 398 -21.86 -21.01 -11.23
CA GLU A 398 -21.76 -22.32 -10.60
C GLU A 398 -20.90 -23.32 -11.35
N HIS A 399 -20.26 -22.91 -12.44
CA HIS A 399 -19.47 -23.81 -13.28
C HIS A 399 -20.30 -24.96 -13.87
N GLN A 400 -21.59 -24.75 -14.13
CA GLN A 400 -22.53 -25.74 -14.67
C GLN A 400 -22.95 -25.46 -16.11
N SER A 401 -22.31 -24.50 -16.80
CA SER A 401 -22.72 -24.06 -18.13
C SER A 401 -22.33 -25.01 -19.27
N GLY A 402 -21.41 -25.94 -19.03
CA GLY A 402 -20.80 -26.77 -20.08
C GLY A 402 -19.74 -26.06 -20.92
N ILE A 403 -19.48 -24.76 -20.71
CA ILE A 403 -18.42 -24.04 -21.45
C ILE A 403 -17.06 -24.58 -21.02
N ARG A 404 -16.26 -25.05 -22.00
CA ARG A 404 -14.95 -25.65 -21.74
C ARG A 404 -14.01 -24.73 -20.96
N HIS A 405 -13.08 -25.33 -20.23
CA HIS A 405 -11.90 -24.63 -19.76
C HIS A 405 -10.82 -24.59 -20.86
N TYR A 406 -9.54 -24.63 -20.48
CA TYR A 406 -8.42 -24.70 -21.40
C TYR A 406 -8.28 -26.09 -22.00
N ARG A 407 -7.75 -26.17 -23.22
CA ARG A 407 -7.59 -27.42 -23.95
C ARG A 407 -6.63 -28.36 -23.19
N GLY A 408 -6.97 -29.65 -23.15
CA GLY A 408 -6.16 -30.63 -22.43
C GLY A 408 -6.24 -30.55 -20.90
N SER A 409 -7.14 -29.75 -20.33
CA SER A 409 -7.43 -29.77 -18.89
C SER A 409 -7.95 -31.16 -18.50
N LYS A 410 -7.37 -31.70 -17.42
CA LYS A 410 -7.74 -33.00 -16.82
C LYS A 410 -8.33 -32.83 -15.42
N ARG A 411 -8.88 -31.66 -15.13
CA ARG A 411 -9.53 -31.40 -13.84
C ARG A 411 -10.71 -32.36 -13.65
N ALA A 412 -10.99 -32.71 -12.40
CA ALA A 412 -12.12 -33.57 -12.07
C ALA A 412 -13.42 -33.01 -12.66
N ASN A 413 -14.21 -33.87 -13.31
CA ASN A 413 -15.46 -33.51 -14.02
C ASN A 413 -15.28 -32.48 -15.16
N CYS A 414 -14.05 -32.29 -15.64
CA CYS A 414 -13.64 -31.28 -16.62
C CYS A 414 -12.62 -31.80 -17.65
N GLU A 415 -12.82 -33.01 -18.18
CA GLU A 415 -11.94 -33.49 -19.25
C GLU A 415 -12.21 -32.68 -20.52
N VAL A 416 -11.27 -31.79 -20.85
CA VAL A 416 -11.34 -30.96 -22.06
C VAL A 416 -10.39 -31.56 -23.11
N PRO A 417 -10.88 -31.94 -24.30
CA PRO A 417 -10.02 -32.40 -25.38
C PRO A 417 -8.87 -31.43 -25.66
N ASN A 418 -7.67 -31.97 -25.91
CA ASN A 418 -6.52 -31.17 -26.32
C ASN A 418 -6.62 -30.82 -27.82
N ASN A 419 -7.70 -30.13 -28.21
CA ASN A 419 -7.96 -29.78 -29.60
C ASN A 419 -7.07 -28.58 -30.01
N PRO A 420 -6.14 -28.75 -30.97
CA PRO A 420 -5.23 -27.67 -31.37
C PRO A 420 -5.92 -26.49 -32.06
N ALA A 421 -7.14 -26.68 -32.59
CA ALA A 421 -7.94 -25.60 -33.19
C ALA A 421 -8.50 -24.62 -32.14
N TRP A 422 -8.61 -25.04 -30.88
CA TRP A 422 -9.07 -24.20 -29.78
C TRP A 422 -7.97 -23.27 -29.29
N LYS A 423 -8.37 -22.02 -29.04
CA LYS A 423 -7.54 -20.99 -28.42
C LYS A 423 -7.92 -20.85 -26.95
N ASP A 424 -6.94 -20.86 -26.06
CA ASP A 424 -7.15 -20.77 -24.60
C ASP A 424 -6.81 -19.41 -24.01
N SER A 425 -5.95 -18.67 -24.70
CA SER A 425 -5.51 -17.36 -24.29
C SER A 425 -5.25 -16.50 -25.51
N SER A 426 -5.11 -15.21 -25.27
CA SER A 426 -4.84 -14.23 -26.31
C SER A 426 -3.99 -13.11 -25.73
N ASN A 427 -2.99 -12.66 -26.50
CA ASN A 427 -2.24 -11.44 -26.19
C ASN A 427 -2.87 -10.19 -26.81
N THR A 428 -4.02 -10.33 -27.49
CA THR A 428 -4.80 -9.21 -28.01
C THR A 428 -5.51 -8.49 -26.87
N GLN A 429 -5.50 -7.16 -26.91
CA GLN A 429 -6.34 -6.35 -26.04
C GLN A 429 -7.79 -6.40 -26.51
N TYR A 430 -8.69 -6.91 -25.65
CA TYR A 430 -10.12 -6.83 -25.88
C TYR A 430 -10.69 -5.57 -25.22
N ALA A 431 -11.61 -4.89 -25.91
CA ALA A 431 -12.28 -3.72 -25.35
C ALA A 431 -13.46 -4.11 -24.44
N THR A 432 -14.06 -5.29 -24.68
CA THR A 432 -15.21 -5.81 -23.93
C THR A 432 -15.09 -7.31 -23.67
N SER A 433 -15.72 -7.78 -22.60
CA SER A 433 -15.86 -9.22 -22.32
C SER A 433 -16.67 -9.92 -23.42
N THR A 434 -17.65 -9.23 -24.01
CA THR A 434 -18.41 -9.72 -25.16
C THR A 434 -17.50 -10.07 -26.34
N GLN A 435 -16.59 -9.17 -26.72
CA GLN A 435 -15.60 -9.46 -27.78
C GLN A 435 -14.67 -10.62 -27.38
N ALA A 436 -14.24 -10.69 -26.12
CA ALA A 436 -13.39 -11.77 -25.65
C ALA A 436 -14.02 -13.16 -25.79
N THR A 437 -15.35 -13.26 -25.85
CA THR A 437 -16.03 -14.55 -26.10
C THR A 437 -15.71 -15.15 -27.47
N GLU A 438 -15.30 -14.36 -28.47
CA GLU A 438 -14.89 -14.84 -29.80
C GLU A 438 -13.76 -15.88 -29.75
N LEU A 439 -13.02 -15.92 -28.64
CA LEU A 439 -11.96 -16.89 -28.41
C LEU A 439 -12.48 -18.34 -28.33
N PHE A 440 -13.72 -18.54 -27.87
CA PHE A 440 -14.26 -19.88 -27.55
C PHE A 440 -15.78 -20.05 -27.72
N ARG A 441 -16.55 -19.00 -28.04
CA ARG A 441 -18.04 -19.06 -28.06
C ARG A 441 -18.60 -20.04 -29.09
N ASP A 442 -17.85 -20.37 -30.13
CA ASP A 442 -18.28 -21.29 -31.18
C ASP A 442 -17.94 -22.75 -30.85
N ASP A 443 -17.21 -22.99 -29.76
CA ASP A 443 -16.88 -24.33 -29.31
C ASP A 443 -18.12 -25.05 -28.74
N PRO A 444 -18.22 -26.38 -28.90
CA PRO A 444 -19.32 -27.15 -28.33
C PRO A 444 -19.30 -27.08 -26.79
N LEU A 445 -20.47 -27.21 -26.17
CA LEU A 445 -20.53 -27.46 -24.72
C LEU A 445 -20.01 -28.86 -24.42
N MET A 446 -19.25 -29.01 -23.33
CA MET A 446 -18.72 -30.30 -22.88
C MET A 446 -19.81 -31.21 -22.31
N PHE A 447 -20.92 -30.62 -21.88
CA PHE A 447 -22.11 -31.30 -21.36
C PHE A 447 -23.30 -30.33 -21.36
N SER A 448 -24.52 -30.86 -21.21
CA SER A 448 -25.73 -30.06 -21.14
C SER A 448 -25.76 -29.19 -19.87
N PRO A 449 -26.15 -27.91 -19.94
CA PRO A 449 -26.16 -27.04 -18.77
C PRO A 449 -26.90 -27.63 -17.55
N GLY A 450 -26.28 -27.57 -16.38
CA GLY A 450 -26.81 -28.13 -15.12
C GLY A 450 -26.50 -29.61 -14.89
N ALA A 451 -26.05 -30.37 -15.90
CA ALA A 451 -25.81 -31.80 -15.75
C ALA A 451 -24.59 -32.14 -14.86
N LYS A 452 -23.58 -31.28 -14.85
CA LYS A 452 -22.31 -31.46 -14.12
C LYS A 452 -21.76 -30.10 -13.68
N THR A 453 -20.82 -30.12 -12.74
CA THR A 453 -19.99 -28.95 -12.41
C THR A 453 -18.60 -29.14 -13.01
N CYS A 454 -18.21 -28.23 -13.89
CA CYS A 454 -16.88 -28.13 -14.46
C CYS A 454 -16.32 -26.70 -14.39
N TYR A 455 -15.26 -26.53 -13.59
CA TYR A 455 -14.50 -25.30 -13.50
C TYR A 455 -14.11 -24.75 -14.88
N SER A 456 -14.42 -23.48 -15.13
CA SER A 456 -14.14 -22.81 -16.40
C SER A 456 -13.88 -21.33 -16.20
N THR A 457 -12.68 -20.87 -16.58
CA THR A 457 -12.37 -19.44 -16.69
C THR A 457 -13.15 -18.78 -17.83
N HIS A 458 -13.34 -19.47 -18.96
CA HIS A 458 -14.11 -18.97 -20.09
C HIS A 458 -15.58 -18.70 -19.72
N ALA A 459 -16.19 -19.53 -18.87
CA ALA A 459 -17.53 -19.26 -18.36
C ALA A 459 -17.61 -17.89 -17.65
N TYR A 460 -16.58 -17.49 -16.91
CA TYR A 460 -16.52 -16.18 -16.24
C TYR A 460 -16.24 -15.01 -17.20
N THR A 461 -15.63 -15.25 -18.36
CA THR A 461 -15.62 -14.26 -19.45
C THR A 461 -17.04 -14.02 -19.96
N VAL A 462 -17.86 -15.07 -20.08
CA VAL A 462 -19.27 -14.94 -20.47
C VAL A 462 -20.11 -14.26 -19.38
N VAL A 463 -19.82 -14.47 -18.10
CA VAL A 463 -20.43 -13.68 -17.01
C VAL A 463 -20.16 -12.19 -17.21
N GLY A 464 -18.91 -11.83 -17.54
CA GLY A 464 -18.57 -10.45 -17.86
C GLY A 464 -19.36 -9.90 -19.05
N ALA A 465 -19.51 -10.70 -20.11
CA ALA A 465 -20.33 -10.33 -21.28
C ALA A 465 -21.81 -10.14 -20.92
N ALA A 466 -22.36 -10.97 -20.03
CA ALA A 466 -23.74 -10.83 -19.56
C ALA A 466 -23.94 -9.54 -18.75
N ILE A 467 -22.97 -9.19 -17.89
CA ILE A 467 -22.95 -7.91 -17.15
C ILE A 467 -22.94 -6.73 -18.12
N GLU A 468 -22.08 -6.75 -19.15
CA GLU A 468 -22.02 -5.70 -20.17
C GLU A 468 -23.34 -5.59 -20.94
N GLY A 469 -23.87 -6.72 -21.40
CA GLY A 469 -25.10 -6.78 -22.17
C GLY A 469 -26.32 -6.29 -21.40
N ALA A 470 -26.40 -6.59 -20.10
CA ALA A 470 -27.48 -6.17 -19.22
C ALA A 470 -27.38 -4.67 -18.85
N SER A 471 -26.18 -4.22 -18.44
CA SER A 471 -25.96 -2.86 -17.93
C SER A 471 -25.73 -1.80 -19.01
N LYS A 472 -25.43 -2.22 -20.24
CA LYS A 472 -24.97 -1.36 -21.35
C LYS A 472 -23.71 -0.54 -21.05
N GLN A 473 -22.92 -0.99 -20.07
CA GLN A 473 -21.66 -0.38 -19.67
C GLN A 473 -20.53 -1.41 -19.84
N SER A 474 -19.28 -0.96 -19.94
CA SER A 474 -18.15 -1.91 -19.94
C SER A 474 -18.04 -2.64 -18.61
N PHE A 475 -17.51 -3.87 -18.62
CA PHE A 475 -17.24 -4.60 -17.38
C PHE A 475 -16.37 -3.77 -16.43
N THR A 476 -15.36 -3.08 -16.98
CA THR A 476 -14.45 -2.23 -16.19
C THR A 476 -15.16 -1.07 -15.51
N GLY A 477 -16.10 -0.40 -16.20
CA GLY A 477 -16.85 0.72 -15.64
C GLY A 477 -17.83 0.27 -14.55
N ILE A 478 -18.53 -0.85 -14.75
CA ILE A 478 -19.41 -1.42 -13.72
C ILE A 478 -18.61 -1.88 -12.50
N PHE A 479 -17.48 -2.54 -12.72
CA PHE A 479 -16.61 -2.97 -11.62
C PHE A 479 -16.09 -1.77 -10.82
N ASP A 480 -15.63 -0.72 -11.50
CA ASP A 480 -15.14 0.50 -10.85
C ASP A 480 -16.24 1.16 -10.00
N ARG A 481 -17.46 1.29 -10.53
CA ARG A 481 -18.59 1.87 -9.81
C ARG A 481 -19.01 1.07 -8.59
N GLU A 482 -19.26 -0.23 -8.74
CA GLU A 482 -19.85 -1.06 -7.69
C GLU A 482 -18.84 -1.56 -6.66
N ILE A 483 -17.60 -1.86 -7.08
CA ILE A 483 -16.58 -2.49 -6.24
C ILE A 483 -15.49 -1.50 -5.86
N THR A 484 -14.76 -0.94 -6.83
CA THR A 484 -13.57 -0.11 -6.55
C THR A 484 -13.96 1.16 -5.80
N GLN A 485 -14.88 1.95 -6.35
CA GLN A 485 -15.38 3.18 -5.73
C GLN A 485 -16.48 2.90 -4.72
N GLY A 486 -17.47 2.06 -5.08
CA GLY A 486 -18.63 1.76 -4.24
C GLY A 486 -18.30 1.16 -2.88
N LEU A 487 -17.19 0.42 -2.78
CA LEU A 487 -16.72 -0.15 -1.52
C LEU A 487 -15.45 0.53 -0.97
N GLY A 488 -14.90 1.53 -1.67
CA GLY A 488 -13.67 2.22 -1.29
C GLY A 488 -12.41 1.34 -1.35
N LEU A 489 -12.31 0.45 -2.34
CA LEU A 489 -11.26 -0.55 -2.52
C LEU A 489 -10.35 -0.16 -3.69
N SER A 490 -9.58 0.92 -3.52
CA SER A 490 -8.88 1.61 -4.62
C SER A 490 -7.86 0.76 -5.39
N THR A 491 -7.31 -0.28 -4.76
CA THR A 491 -6.39 -1.20 -5.44
C THR A 491 -7.09 -2.37 -6.11
N LEU A 492 -8.32 -2.72 -5.70
CA LEU A 492 -9.09 -3.82 -6.29
C LEU A 492 -9.77 -3.36 -7.58
N ARG A 493 -9.25 -3.80 -8.73
CA ARG A 493 -9.73 -3.36 -10.05
C ARG A 493 -9.31 -4.33 -11.18
N PRO A 494 -9.93 -4.24 -12.37
CA PRO A 494 -9.41 -4.88 -13.57
C PRO A 494 -7.98 -4.41 -13.89
N GLU A 495 -7.11 -5.35 -14.26
CA GLU A 495 -5.76 -5.00 -14.68
C GLU A 495 -5.77 -4.42 -16.10
N LEU A 496 -5.28 -3.20 -16.22
CA LEU A 496 -4.95 -2.58 -17.50
C LEU A 496 -3.42 -2.53 -17.64
N ILE A 497 -2.89 -3.31 -18.58
CA ILE A 497 -1.43 -3.45 -18.79
C ILE A 497 -0.77 -2.11 -19.19
N SER A 498 -1.51 -1.24 -19.87
CA SER A 498 -1.05 0.10 -20.28
C SER A 498 -1.03 1.12 -19.14
N GLN A 499 -1.71 0.85 -18.02
CA GLN A 499 -1.77 1.76 -16.88
C GLN A 499 -0.57 1.54 -15.98
N ALA A 500 0.29 2.55 -15.82
CA ALA A 500 1.37 2.48 -14.85
C ALA A 500 0.80 2.42 -13.41
N ASN A 501 1.42 1.60 -12.56
CA ASN A 501 1.12 1.56 -11.15
C ASN A 501 2.43 1.29 -10.39
N PRO A 502 2.97 2.25 -9.63
CA PRO A 502 4.23 2.08 -8.92
C PRO A 502 4.16 0.97 -7.86
N GLU A 503 2.96 0.62 -7.37
CA GLU A 503 2.77 -0.44 -6.38
C GLU A 503 2.57 -1.83 -6.98
N ARG A 504 2.52 -1.98 -8.31
CA ARG A 504 2.46 -3.33 -8.93
C ARG A 504 3.73 -4.10 -8.67
N ALA A 505 3.58 -5.33 -8.16
CA ALA A 505 4.69 -6.26 -8.05
C ALA A 505 5.17 -6.74 -9.43
N THR A 506 6.49 -6.95 -9.53
CA THR A 506 7.12 -7.66 -10.64
C THR A 506 6.72 -9.13 -10.57
N LEU A 507 6.38 -9.71 -11.72
CA LEU A 507 5.94 -11.10 -11.83
C LEU A 507 7.17 -12.02 -11.90
N TYR A 508 7.20 -13.09 -11.12
CA TYR A 508 8.30 -14.06 -11.12
C TYR A 508 7.82 -15.47 -11.43
N ARG A 509 8.69 -16.27 -12.02
CA ARG A 509 8.48 -17.71 -12.24
C ARG A 509 9.73 -18.49 -11.88
N ASP A 510 9.55 -19.76 -11.55
CA ASP A 510 10.66 -20.70 -11.53
C ASP A 510 10.88 -21.25 -12.94
N LYS A 511 12.12 -21.60 -13.27
CA LYS A 511 12.42 -22.36 -14.48
C LYS A 511 12.59 -23.82 -14.07
N THR A 512 11.65 -24.68 -14.45
CA THR A 512 11.66 -26.12 -14.17
C THR A 512 12.91 -26.87 -14.66
N SER A 513 13.71 -26.28 -15.55
CA SER A 513 14.93 -26.88 -16.11
C SER A 513 16.24 -26.19 -15.71
N SER A 514 16.23 -25.18 -14.82
CA SER A 514 17.46 -24.51 -14.38
C SER A 514 17.44 -24.20 -12.89
N ALA A 515 18.61 -24.24 -12.24
CA ALA A 515 18.79 -23.80 -10.85
C ALA A 515 18.44 -22.31 -10.59
N ALA A 516 18.12 -21.54 -11.65
CA ALA A 516 17.70 -20.15 -11.55
C ALA A 516 16.26 -20.04 -11.05
N LYS A 517 16.12 -19.74 -9.75
CA LYS A 517 14.86 -19.34 -9.12
C LYS A 517 14.62 -17.84 -9.31
N ASN A 518 13.38 -17.39 -9.13
CA ASN A 518 13.01 -15.97 -9.15
C ASN A 518 13.34 -15.27 -10.48
N VAL A 519 13.00 -15.90 -11.60
CA VAL A 519 13.20 -15.29 -12.93
C VAL A 519 12.05 -14.32 -13.21
N PRO A 520 12.31 -13.04 -13.55
CA PRO A 520 11.27 -12.12 -13.99
C PRO A 520 10.48 -12.69 -15.17
N SER A 521 9.16 -12.55 -15.12
CA SER A 521 8.22 -12.99 -16.14
C SER A 521 7.57 -11.80 -16.83
N THR A 522 7.36 -11.91 -18.13
CA THR A 522 6.64 -10.90 -18.91
C THR A 522 5.18 -10.86 -18.48
N ARG A 523 4.65 -9.65 -18.30
CA ARG A 523 3.23 -9.41 -18.01
C ARG A 523 2.42 -9.61 -19.29
N ASP A 524 1.64 -10.69 -19.33
CA ASP A 524 0.74 -11.05 -20.44
C ASP A 524 -0.57 -10.26 -20.41
N ASN A 525 -1.26 -10.17 -21.56
CA ASN A 525 -2.57 -9.53 -21.64
C ASN A 525 -3.66 -10.46 -21.09
N ILE A 526 -4.39 -10.00 -20.09
CA ILE A 526 -5.45 -10.78 -19.41
C ILE A 526 -6.85 -10.19 -19.61
N SER A 527 -7.02 -9.26 -20.56
CA SER A 527 -8.31 -8.63 -20.87
C SER A 527 -9.37 -9.62 -21.39
N TRP A 528 -8.96 -10.76 -21.93
CA TRP A 528 -9.88 -11.82 -22.37
C TRP A 528 -10.55 -12.58 -21.21
N LYS A 529 -10.03 -12.44 -19.98
CA LYS A 529 -10.50 -13.17 -18.79
C LYS A 529 -10.68 -12.27 -17.56
N ILE A 530 -11.07 -11.00 -17.71
CA ILE A 530 -11.16 -10.05 -16.57
C ILE A 530 -11.93 -10.65 -15.39
N GLY A 531 -13.18 -11.08 -15.59
CA GLY A 531 -14.00 -11.67 -14.51
C GLY A 531 -13.53 -13.05 -14.02
N GLY A 532 -12.67 -13.73 -14.80
CA GLY A 532 -12.17 -15.07 -14.48
C GLY A 532 -10.76 -15.09 -13.87
N GLY A 533 -9.98 -14.03 -14.02
CA GLY A 533 -8.60 -13.98 -13.55
C GLY A 533 -7.83 -12.68 -13.83
N GLY A 534 -8.48 -11.66 -14.40
CA GLY A 534 -7.84 -10.44 -14.87
C GLY A 534 -7.98 -9.24 -13.94
N LEU A 535 -8.11 -9.46 -12.63
CA LEU A 535 -8.10 -8.40 -11.62
C LEU A 535 -6.74 -8.31 -10.93
N GLU A 536 -6.47 -7.14 -10.35
CA GLU A 536 -5.36 -6.87 -9.45
C GLU A 536 -5.86 -6.25 -8.14
N THR A 537 -5.11 -6.44 -7.05
CA THR A 537 -5.44 -5.87 -5.72
C THR A 537 -4.26 -5.94 -4.75
N SER A 538 -4.36 -5.19 -3.65
CA SER A 538 -3.51 -5.36 -2.47
C SER A 538 -4.15 -6.34 -1.47
N SER A 539 -3.35 -6.88 -0.54
CA SER A 539 -3.87 -7.82 0.46
C SER A 539 -4.90 -7.13 1.38
N VAL A 540 -4.68 -5.85 1.69
CA VAL A 540 -5.59 -5.02 2.49
C VAL A 540 -6.97 -4.88 1.84
N ASP A 541 -7.03 -4.49 0.57
CA ASP A 541 -8.32 -4.30 -0.11
C ASP A 541 -9.00 -5.63 -0.41
N LEU A 542 -8.24 -6.71 -0.63
CA LEU A 542 -8.82 -8.05 -0.74
C LEU A 542 -9.43 -8.52 0.59
N ALA A 543 -8.77 -8.25 1.72
CA ALA A 543 -9.31 -8.55 3.04
C ALA A 543 -10.57 -7.69 3.34
N ARG A 544 -10.54 -6.40 3.00
CA ARG A 544 -11.71 -5.51 3.10
C ARG A 544 -12.86 -5.95 2.21
N PHE A 545 -12.59 -6.44 0.99
CA PHE A 545 -13.60 -7.08 0.17
C PHE A 545 -14.22 -8.28 0.89
N GLY A 546 -13.39 -9.16 1.47
CA GLY A 546 -13.87 -10.28 2.29
C GLY A 546 -14.71 -9.85 3.50
N MET A 547 -14.41 -8.71 4.13
CA MET A 547 -15.25 -8.13 5.19
C MET A 547 -16.65 -7.80 4.71
N ARG A 548 -16.77 -7.28 3.48
CA ARG A 548 -18.06 -7.02 2.83
C ARG A 548 -18.82 -8.30 2.45
N LEU A 549 -18.28 -9.49 2.76
CA LEU A 549 -19.01 -10.75 2.66
C LEU A 549 -19.46 -11.28 4.02
N LEU A 550 -19.00 -10.72 5.14
CA LEU A 550 -19.37 -11.18 6.49
C LEU A 550 -20.83 -10.84 6.85
N PRO A 551 -21.47 -11.64 7.73
CA PRO A 551 -22.76 -11.31 8.29
C PRO A 551 -22.79 -9.89 8.90
N GLY A 552 -23.85 -9.13 8.67
CA GLY A 552 -24.02 -7.76 9.20
C GLY A 552 -23.16 -6.68 8.54
N GLN A 553 -22.21 -7.05 7.67
CA GLN A 553 -21.38 -6.10 6.91
C GLN A 553 -21.55 -6.24 5.39
N SER A 554 -22.41 -7.17 4.96
CA SER A 554 -22.53 -7.50 3.56
C SER A 554 -23.11 -6.35 2.73
N PHE A 555 -22.55 -6.16 1.54
CA PHE A 555 -23.06 -5.22 0.54
C PHE A 555 -24.15 -5.83 -0.37
N LEU A 556 -24.47 -7.11 -0.17
CA LEU A 556 -25.52 -7.85 -0.86
C LEU A 556 -26.82 -7.84 -0.04
N SER A 557 -27.95 -7.99 -0.73
CA SER A 557 -29.23 -8.30 -0.08
C SER A 557 -29.18 -9.66 0.62
N GLN A 558 -30.12 -9.95 1.52
CA GLN A 558 -30.19 -11.25 2.19
C GLN A 558 -30.32 -12.41 1.20
N LYS A 559 -31.14 -12.24 0.14
CA LYS A 559 -31.30 -13.25 -0.93
C LYS A 559 -29.95 -13.55 -1.60
N SER A 560 -29.26 -12.51 -2.05
CA SER A 560 -27.96 -12.65 -2.73
C SER A 560 -26.86 -13.16 -1.80
N TYR A 561 -26.90 -12.77 -0.53
CA TYR A 561 -26.03 -13.29 0.51
C TYR A 561 -26.23 -14.81 0.68
N ASP A 562 -27.47 -15.26 0.82
CA ASP A 562 -27.79 -16.69 0.95
C ASP A 562 -27.38 -17.47 -0.31
N ASP A 563 -27.53 -16.87 -1.50
CA ASP A 563 -27.08 -17.44 -2.77
C ASP A 563 -25.55 -17.54 -2.90
N LEU A 564 -24.81 -16.58 -2.34
CA LEU A 564 -23.35 -16.60 -2.29
C LEU A 564 -22.85 -17.69 -1.34
N TRP A 565 -23.36 -17.69 -0.11
CA TRP A 565 -22.89 -18.54 0.98
C TRP A 565 -23.42 -19.97 0.88
N ARG A 566 -24.67 -20.17 0.46
CA ARG A 566 -25.35 -21.47 0.36
C ARG A 566 -25.24 -22.30 1.63
N GLY A 567 -25.43 -21.65 2.78
CA GLY A 567 -25.31 -22.27 4.10
C GLY A 567 -23.90 -22.69 4.49
N ARG A 568 -22.86 -22.37 3.71
CA ARG A 568 -21.47 -22.64 4.09
C ARG A 568 -21.06 -21.72 5.25
N LYS A 569 -20.21 -22.23 6.14
CA LYS A 569 -19.59 -21.43 7.21
C LYS A 569 -18.32 -20.70 6.73
N THR A 570 -17.67 -21.26 5.71
CA THR A 570 -16.44 -20.74 5.12
C THR A 570 -16.61 -20.62 3.61
N ILE A 571 -16.24 -19.45 3.08
CA ILE A 571 -15.97 -19.27 1.65
C ILE A 571 -14.46 -19.19 1.48
N GLN A 572 -13.93 -19.91 0.50
CA GLN A 572 -12.54 -19.78 0.12
C GLN A 572 -12.37 -19.87 -1.39
N HIS A 573 -11.34 -19.21 -1.90
CA HIS A 573 -10.99 -19.29 -3.32
C HIS A 573 -9.47 -19.15 -3.48
N SER A 574 -8.87 -20.04 -4.25
CA SER A 574 -7.46 -20.01 -4.65
C SER A 574 -7.31 -19.30 -6.01
N GLY A 575 -6.12 -18.86 -6.35
CA GLY A 575 -5.81 -18.39 -7.69
C GLY A 575 -4.35 -18.57 -8.04
N ALA A 576 -4.08 -19.06 -9.25
CA ALA A 576 -2.75 -19.15 -9.81
C ALA A 576 -2.77 -18.68 -11.26
N GLN A 577 -1.77 -17.89 -11.65
CA GLN A 577 -1.47 -17.56 -13.05
C GLN A 577 -0.03 -17.09 -13.17
N ASN A 578 0.40 -16.73 -14.38
CA ASN A 578 1.74 -16.20 -14.62
C ASN A 578 2.16 -15.14 -13.59
N GLY A 579 3.16 -15.51 -12.78
CA GLY A 579 3.75 -14.71 -11.72
C GLY A 579 2.83 -14.27 -10.59
N ALA A 580 1.77 -15.03 -10.29
CA ALA A 580 0.92 -14.74 -9.15
C ALA A 580 0.28 -15.98 -8.55
N ASN A 581 0.23 -16.01 -7.22
CA ASN A 581 -0.60 -16.95 -6.47
C ASN A 581 -1.36 -16.17 -5.38
N SER A 582 -2.62 -16.51 -5.19
CA SER A 582 -3.54 -15.74 -4.36
C SER A 582 -4.51 -16.66 -3.61
N TYR A 583 -4.96 -16.20 -2.46
CA TYR A 583 -5.95 -16.89 -1.66
C TYR A 583 -6.80 -15.89 -0.87
N LEU A 584 -8.10 -16.14 -0.81
CA LEU A 584 -9.01 -15.45 0.08
C LEU A 584 -9.81 -16.50 0.85
N ARG A 585 -9.85 -16.39 2.18
CA ARG A 585 -10.68 -17.19 3.07
C ARG A 585 -11.53 -16.27 3.96
N VAL A 586 -12.82 -16.55 4.04
CA VAL A 586 -13.78 -15.81 4.86
C VAL A 586 -14.54 -16.81 5.74
N HIS A 587 -14.38 -16.67 7.06
CA HIS A 587 -15.10 -17.45 8.06
C HIS A 587 -16.23 -16.59 8.65
N SER A 588 -17.48 -16.92 8.28
CA SER A 588 -18.66 -16.14 8.69
C SER A 588 -18.84 -16.12 10.21
N GLU A 589 -18.88 -17.29 10.86
CA GLU A 589 -19.15 -17.42 12.30
C GLU A 589 -18.04 -16.83 13.19
N LYS A 590 -16.78 -16.84 12.70
CA LYS A 590 -15.62 -16.32 13.43
C LYS A 590 -15.31 -14.86 13.09
N GLY A 591 -16.11 -14.22 12.21
CA GLY A 591 -15.86 -12.85 11.74
C GLY A 591 -14.45 -12.62 11.19
N THR A 592 -13.85 -13.65 10.58
CA THR A 592 -12.43 -13.69 10.22
C THR A 592 -12.23 -13.73 8.71
N VAL A 593 -11.30 -12.93 8.20
CA VAL A 593 -10.88 -12.92 6.79
C VAL A 593 -9.37 -13.08 6.74
N ILE A 594 -8.87 -13.93 5.84
CA ILE A 594 -7.45 -14.07 5.54
C ILE A 594 -7.27 -13.87 4.04
N ALA A 595 -6.47 -12.88 3.66
CA ALA A 595 -6.08 -12.62 2.28
C ALA A 595 -4.56 -12.81 2.14
N VAL A 596 -4.14 -13.63 1.18
CA VAL A 596 -2.73 -13.91 0.88
C VAL A 596 -2.49 -13.69 -0.61
N LEU A 597 -1.45 -12.92 -0.95
CA LEU A 597 -1.03 -12.64 -2.31
C LEU A 597 0.48 -12.84 -2.44
N SER A 598 0.93 -13.40 -3.55
CA SER A 598 2.35 -13.49 -3.90
C SER A 598 2.60 -13.17 -5.37
N ASN A 599 3.83 -12.79 -5.69
CA ASN A 599 4.28 -12.45 -7.05
C ASN A 599 5.00 -13.61 -7.75
N GLN A 600 4.66 -14.85 -7.38
CA GLN A 600 5.18 -16.05 -8.03
C GLN A 600 4.10 -17.12 -8.04
N SER A 601 3.93 -17.77 -9.19
CA SER A 601 3.18 -19.03 -9.24
C SER A 601 4.13 -20.15 -8.86
N LEU A 602 3.77 -20.95 -7.86
CA LEU A 602 4.39 -22.26 -7.71
C LEU A 602 3.89 -23.12 -8.88
N GLU A 603 4.79 -23.67 -9.69
CA GLU A 603 4.43 -24.51 -10.83
C GLU A 603 3.88 -25.85 -10.33
N LEU A 604 2.59 -25.84 -10.00
CA LEU A 604 1.77 -27.04 -9.99
C LEU A 604 0.95 -26.94 -11.26
N GLY A 605 1.18 -27.84 -12.22
CA GLY A 605 0.47 -27.81 -13.50
C GLY A 605 -1.04 -27.71 -13.28
N GLU A 606 -1.79 -27.12 -14.22
CA GLU A 606 -3.25 -26.94 -14.12
C GLU A 606 -4.07 -28.22 -13.87
N ASN A 607 -3.39 -29.37 -13.97
CA ASN A 607 -3.89 -30.72 -13.74
C ASN A 607 -3.49 -31.31 -12.38
N ASP A 608 -2.81 -30.57 -11.50
CA ASP A 608 -2.49 -31.04 -10.15
C ASP A 608 -3.77 -31.03 -9.29
N PRO A 609 -4.22 -32.21 -8.78
CA PRO A 609 -5.42 -32.30 -7.97
C PRO A 609 -5.33 -31.52 -6.65
N ASN A 610 -4.13 -31.13 -6.23
CA ASN A 610 -3.89 -30.33 -5.03
C ASN A 610 -3.83 -28.82 -5.32
N GLN A 611 -4.14 -28.31 -6.53
CA GLN A 611 -4.03 -26.88 -6.83
C GLN A 611 -4.81 -25.96 -5.86
N ASP A 612 -5.90 -26.43 -5.27
CA ASP A 612 -6.68 -25.66 -4.27
C ASP A 612 -6.08 -25.74 -2.85
N GLU A 613 -5.27 -26.76 -2.57
CA GLU A 613 -4.56 -27.04 -1.32
C GLU A 613 -3.06 -26.74 -1.41
N ALA A 614 -2.57 -26.22 -2.53
CA ALA A 614 -1.17 -26.05 -2.79
C ALA A 614 -0.86 -24.64 -3.29
N GLY A 615 0.35 -24.17 -3.03
CA GLY A 615 0.60 -22.73 -3.01
C GLY A 615 0.15 -22.08 -1.70
N VAL A 616 -0.22 -20.81 -1.77
CA VAL A 616 -0.55 -19.96 -0.60
C VAL A 616 -1.77 -20.45 0.19
N GLY A 617 -2.51 -21.45 -0.30
CA GLY A 617 -3.52 -22.18 0.47
C GLY A 617 -2.95 -22.85 1.72
N LYS A 618 -1.80 -23.54 1.63
CA LYS A 618 -1.13 -24.16 2.78
C LYS A 618 -0.71 -23.14 3.83
N LEU A 619 -0.21 -22.00 3.36
CA LEU A 619 0.11 -20.88 4.25
C LEU A 619 -1.17 -20.37 4.94
N THR A 620 -2.28 -20.26 4.21
CA THR A 620 -3.57 -19.86 4.78
C THR A 620 -4.08 -20.86 5.82
N ASP A 621 -3.88 -22.16 5.61
CA ASP A 621 -4.20 -23.21 6.60
C ASP A 621 -3.35 -23.11 7.86
N ALA A 622 -2.05 -22.89 7.71
CA ALA A 622 -1.14 -22.66 8.83
C ALA A 622 -1.56 -21.43 9.64
N ILE A 623 -1.86 -20.31 8.96
CA ILE A 623 -2.37 -19.09 9.60
C ILE A 623 -3.70 -19.36 10.31
N SER A 624 -4.65 -20.03 9.64
CA SER A 624 -5.96 -20.38 10.23
C SER A 624 -5.78 -21.20 11.51
N SER A 625 -4.88 -22.18 11.50
CA SER A 625 -4.56 -23.04 12.65
C SER A 625 -3.90 -22.27 13.80
N ILE A 626 -3.27 -21.13 13.53
CA ILE A 626 -2.69 -20.25 14.54
C ILE A 626 -3.77 -19.37 15.17
N ILE A 627 -4.65 -18.77 14.35
CA ILE A 627 -5.53 -17.67 14.79
C ILE A 627 -6.96 -18.10 15.17
N LEU A 628 -7.39 -19.30 14.76
CA LEU A 628 -8.73 -19.84 15.03
C LEU A 628 -8.73 -20.93 16.10
N LYS A 629 -7.65 -21.08 16.88
CA LYS A 629 -7.65 -22.01 18.01
C LYS A 629 -8.77 -21.61 18.97
N ASP A 630 -9.67 -22.56 19.23
CA ASP A 630 -10.75 -22.44 20.20
C ASP A 630 -10.20 -22.35 21.63
#